data_AF-A0A815A6F2-F1
#
_entry.id   AF-A0A815A6F2-F1
#
_cell.length_a   1.000
_cell.length_b   1.000
_cell.length_c   1.000
_cell.angle_alpha   90.00
_cell.angle_beta   90.00
_cell.angle_gamma   90.00
#
_symmetry.space_group_name_H-M   'P 1'
#
loop_
_entity.id
_entity.type
_entity.pdbx_description
1 polymer ?
#
loop_
_entity_poly.entity_id
_entity_poly.type
_entity_poly.pdbx_seq_one_letter_code
_entity_poly.pdbx_strand_id
1 'polypeptide(L)'
;RDSYKEHTKCVSEQEKYGGANYTAPTNMNKGEKKQNQWFEIVQSAINLNSGSTQAKVLLKKLQYYPNTPRKRGKFINFVNNSIKGFPPRVVEEVWSILETLIPKVNIIL
;
A
#
# COMPACT_ATOMS: atom_id res chain seq x y z
N ARG A 1 -27.23 -7.60 -9.80
CA ARG A 1 -26.17 -7.19 -10.75
C ARG A 1 -25.99 -5.70 -10.50
N ASP A 2 -25.10 -5.30 -9.60
CA ASP A 2 -24.92 -3.89 -9.27
C ASP A 2 -23.44 -3.51 -9.23
N SER A 3 -23.07 -2.72 -10.24
CA SER A 3 -21.80 -2.05 -10.39
C SER A 3 -21.70 -0.93 -9.36
N TYR A 4 -20.99 -1.18 -8.25
CA TYR A 4 -20.44 -0.08 -7.46
C TYR A 4 -18.97 0.13 -7.87
N LYS A 5 -18.81 0.80 -9.01
CA LYS A 5 -17.54 1.39 -9.44
C LYS A 5 -17.76 2.89 -9.58
N GLU A 6 -17.71 3.61 -8.47
CA GLU A 6 -17.34 5.01 -8.50
C GLU A 6 -16.07 5.17 -7.69
N HIS A 7 -14.96 5.24 -8.41
CA HIS A 7 -13.71 5.74 -7.86
C HIS A 7 -13.93 7.21 -7.50
N THR A 8 -14.26 7.49 -6.25
CA THR A 8 -14.11 8.82 -5.69
C THR A 8 -12.60 9.09 -5.59
N LYS A 9 -12.01 9.59 -6.68
CA LYS A 9 -10.71 10.25 -6.64
C LYS A 9 -10.91 11.45 -5.71
N CYS A 10 -10.39 11.39 -4.47
CA CYS A 10 -10.45 12.53 -3.57
C CYS A 10 -9.81 13.72 -4.30
N VAL A 11 -10.64 14.72 -4.59
CA VAL A 11 -10.17 16.09 -4.81
C VAL A 11 -9.47 16.45 -3.50
N SER A 12 -8.14 16.58 -3.54
CA SER A 12 -7.39 16.96 -2.35
C SER A 12 -7.84 18.35 -1.90
N GLU A 13 -8.09 18.52 -0.60
CA GLU A 13 -8.57 19.74 0.10
C GLU A 13 -7.70 21.02 -0.08
N GLN A 14 -6.80 21.06 -1.06
CA GLN A 14 -5.90 22.19 -1.33
C GLN A 14 -6.48 23.23 -2.30
N GLU A 15 -7.58 22.95 -3.00
CA GLU A 15 -8.26 23.95 -3.85
C GLU A 15 -9.17 24.91 -3.07
N LYS A 16 -9.30 24.74 -1.74
CA LYS A 16 -10.12 25.62 -0.90
C LYS A 16 -9.40 26.90 -0.44
N TYR A 17 -8.06 26.95 -0.48
CA TYR A 17 -7.27 28.06 0.11
C TYR A 17 -6.10 28.58 -0.74
N GLY A 18 -6.04 28.26 -2.03
CA GLY A 18 -4.97 28.72 -2.92
C GLY A 18 -5.10 30.20 -3.32
N GLY A 19 -4.79 31.12 -2.42
CA GLY A 19 -4.57 32.53 -2.76
C GLY A 19 -3.43 32.71 -3.78
N ALA A 20 -3.44 33.84 -4.49
CA ALA A 20 -2.69 34.13 -5.72
C ALA A 20 -1.13 34.11 -5.67
N ASN A 21 -0.50 33.48 -4.67
CA ASN A 21 0.96 33.35 -4.53
C ASN A 21 1.42 31.92 -4.19
N TYR A 22 0.75 30.88 -4.69
CA TYR A 22 1.16 29.50 -4.45
C TYR A 22 2.29 29.09 -5.40
N THR A 23 3.53 29.09 -4.91
CA THR A 23 4.62 28.31 -5.50
C THR A 23 4.40 26.84 -5.17
N ALA A 24 4.03 26.06 -6.20
CA ALA A 24 3.99 24.61 -6.20
C ALA A 24 5.22 24.02 -5.44
N PRO A 25 5.07 23.40 -4.26
CA PRO A 25 6.18 22.78 -3.59
C PRO A 25 6.65 21.61 -4.44
N THR A 26 7.96 21.54 -4.67
CA THR A 26 8.72 20.46 -5.35
C THR A 26 8.48 19.04 -4.79
N ASN A 27 7.61 18.92 -3.78
CA ASN A 27 7.23 17.71 -3.09
C ASN A 27 5.94 17.05 -3.62
N MET A 28 5.22 17.67 -4.56
CA MET A 28 3.94 17.13 -5.06
C MET A 28 4.05 15.69 -5.58
N ASN A 29 5.19 15.30 -6.17
CA ASN A 29 5.37 13.94 -6.73
C ASN A 29 6.01 12.94 -5.75
N LYS A 30 6.35 13.35 -4.51
CA LYS A 30 6.96 12.43 -3.52
C LYS A 30 5.98 11.35 -3.07
N GLY A 31 4.69 11.67 -3.01
CA GLY A 31 3.63 10.71 -2.65
C GLY A 31 3.46 9.63 -3.73
N GLU A 32 3.38 10.05 -4.98
CA GLU A 32 3.21 9.19 -6.15
C GLU A 32 4.43 8.26 -6.36
N LYS A 33 5.65 8.79 -6.31
CA LYS A 33 6.88 7.97 -6.37
C LYS A 33 6.91 6.89 -5.30
N LYS A 34 6.48 7.23 -4.08
CA LYS A 34 6.38 6.27 -2.99
C LYS A 34 5.31 5.21 -3.28
N GLN A 35 4.15 5.58 -3.81
CA GLN A 35 3.07 4.64 -4.13
C GLN A 35 3.50 3.61 -5.18
N ASN A 36 4.19 4.05 -6.24
CA ASN A 36 4.72 3.18 -7.28
C ASN A 36 5.67 2.12 -6.70
N GLN A 37 6.57 2.52 -5.80
CA GLN A 37 7.50 1.59 -5.16
C GLN A 37 6.79 0.49 -4.33
N TRP A 38 5.66 0.81 -3.67
CA TRP A 38 4.93 -0.20 -2.90
C TRP A 38 4.23 -1.22 -3.81
N PHE A 39 3.64 -0.73 -4.92
CA PHE A 39 3.04 -1.61 -5.91
C PHE A 39 4.08 -2.59 -6.48
N GLU A 40 5.28 -2.11 -6.80
CA GLU A 40 6.40 -2.95 -7.25
C GLU A 40 6.79 -4.03 -6.23
N ILE A 41 6.82 -3.68 -4.93
CA ILE A 41 7.09 -4.65 -3.85
C ILE A 41 6.03 -5.75 -3.81
N VAL A 42 4.75 -5.37 -3.89
CA VAL A 42 3.64 -6.34 -3.90
C VAL A 42 3.71 -7.24 -5.13
N GLN A 43 3.98 -6.68 -6.32
CA GLN A 43 4.16 -7.47 -7.55
C GLN A 43 5.34 -8.44 -7.43
N SER A 44 6.46 -7.98 -6.88
CA SER A 44 7.64 -8.82 -6.63
C SER A 44 7.32 -9.96 -5.66
N ALA A 45 6.56 -9.69 -4.59
CA ALA A 45 6.12 -10.72 -3.65
C ALA A 45 5.18 -11.76 -4.29
N ILE A 46 4.26 -11.32 -5.16
CA ILE A 46 3.40 -12.23 -5.94
C ILE A 46 4.24 -13.13 -6.84
N ASN A 47 5.22 -12.55 -7.55
CA ASN A 47 6.10 -13.26 -8.49
C ASN A 47 7.05 -14.23 -7.79
N LEU A 48 7.52 -13.88 -6.59
CA LEU A 48 8.31 -14.78 -5.75
C LEU A 48 7.55 -16.07 -5.43
N ASN A 49 6.20 -16.02 -5.43
CA ASN A 49 5.32 -17.18 -5.22
C ASN A 49 5.66 -17.96 -3.92
N SER A 50 6.15 -17.24 -2.91
CA SER A 50 6.53 -17.77 -1.60
C SER A 50 5.34 -17.81 -0.63
N GLY A 51 5.51 -18.61 0.42
CA GLY A 51 4.54 -18.75 1.50
C GLY A 51 3.36 -19.68 1.19
N SER A 52 2.40 -19.69 2.10
CA SER A 52 1.19 -20.52 2.06
C SER A 52 0.22 -20.12 0.95
N THR A 53 -0.68 -21.04 0.58
CA THR A 53 -1.75 -20.76 -0.39
C THR A 53 -2.58 -19.54 0.01
N GLN A 54 -2.89 -19.38 1.29
CA GLN A 54 -3.64 -18.22 1.79
C GLN A 54 -2.81 -16.93 1.73
N ALA A 55 -1.50 -16.98 1.99
CA ALA A 55 -0.61 -15.83 1.83
C ALA A 55 -0.58 -15.34 0.39
N LYS A 56 -0.50 -16.26 -0.58
CA LYS A 56 -0.55 -15.93 -2.01
C LYS A 56 -1.88 -15.28 -2.42
N VAL A 57 -2.99 -15.75 -1.86
CA VAL A 57 -4.31 -15.13 -2.09
C VAL A 57 -4.35 -13.71 -1.51
N LEU A 58 -3.82 -13.50 -0.30
CA LEU A 58 -3.75 -12.16 0.30
C LEU A 58 -2.85 -11.22 -0.51
N LEU A 59 -1.67 -11.67 -0.96
CA LEU A 59 -0.77 -10.89 -1.81
C LEU A 59 -1.46 -10.44 -3.11
N LYS A 60 -2.19 -11.33 -3.78
CA LYS A 60 -2.99 -10.98 -4.96
C LYS A 60 -4.11 -9.98 -4.65
N LYS A 61 -4.72 -10.04 -3.47
CA LYS A 61 -5.71 -9.01 -3.07
C LYS A 61 -5.06 -7.65 -2.86
N LEU A 62 -3.86 -7.60 -2.29
CA LEU A 62 -3.15 -6.34 -2.01
C LEU A 62 -2.85 -5.50 -3.26
N GLN A 63 -2.78 -6.11 -4.45
CA GLN A 63 -2.60 -5.38 -5.71
C GLN A 63 -3.70 -4.34 -6.00
N TYR A 64 -4.89 -4.52 -5.42
CA TYR A 64 -6.03 -3.61 -5.56
C TYR A 64 -6.05 -2.49 -4.51
N TYR A 65 -5.07 -2.46 -3.58
CA TYR A 65 -5.00 -1.51 -2.48
C TYR A 65 -3.69 -0.70 -2.52
N PRO A 66 -3.56 0.29 -3.42
CA PRO A 66 -2.34 1.08 -3.58
C PRO A 66 -2.00 1.93 -2.35
N ASN A 67 -2.97 2.16 -1.46
CA ASN A 67 -2.84 2.90 -0.20
C ASN A 67 -2.52 2.01 1.02
N THR A 68 -2.09 0.76 0.81
CA THR A 68 -1.77 -0.17 1.91
C THR A 68 -0.70 0.42 2.84
N PRO A 69 -0.90 0.38 4.17
CA PRO A 69 0.08 0.90 5.12
C PRO A 69 1.40 0.12 5.13
N ARG A 70 2.51 0.85 5.33
CA ARG A 70 3.90 0.29 5.33
C ARG A 70 4.50 0.16 6.72
N LYS A 71 3.70 0.31 7.77
CA LYS A 71 4.09 0.02 9.15
C LYS A 71 3.36 -1.25 9.56
N ARG A 72 4.08 -2.23 10.10
CA ARG A 72 3.55 -3.55 10.47
C ARG A 72 2.21 -3.50 11.18
N GLY A 73 2.13 -2.80 12.33
CA GLY A 73 0.89 -2.72 13.11
C GLY A 73 -0.28 -2.08 12.34
N LYS A 74 0.00 -1.09 11.49
CA LYS A 74 -1.02 -0.46 10.64
C LYS A 74 -1.44 -1.36 9.49
N PHE A 75 -0.51 -2.13 8.92
CA PHE A 75 -0.80 -3.13 7.89
C PHE A 75 -1.71 -4.22 8.45
N ILE A 76 -1.38 -4.80 9.60
CA ILE A 76 -2.19 -5.85 10.23
C ILE A 76 -3.61 -5.34 10.49
N ASN A 77 -3.74 -4.14 11.06
CA ASN A 77 -5.05 -3.52 11.28
C ASN A 77 -5.81 -3.26 9.97
N PHE A 78 -5.12 -2.82 8.93
CA PHE A 78 -5.71 -2.60 7.61
C PHE A 78 -6.24 -3.89 6.99
N VAL A 79 -5.47 -4.97 7.01
CA VAL A 79 -5.91 -6.28 6.49
C VAL A 79 -7.12 -6.79 7.28
N ASN A 80 -7.07 -6.71 8.61
CA ASN A 80 -8.15 -7.18 9.48
C ASN A 80 -9.47 -6.40 9.29
N ASN A 81 -9.40 -5.10 9.01
CA ASN A 81 -10.60 -4.27 8.89
C ASN A 81 -11.10 -4.11 7.44
N SER A 82 -10.19 -4.01 6.48
CA SER A 82 -10.52 -3.62 5.09
C SER A 82 -10.62 -4.83 4.16
N ILE A 83 -9.74 -5.83 4.33
CA ILE A 83 -9.71 -7.01 3.45
C ILE A 83 -10.49 -8.19 4.05
N LYS A 84 -10.33 -8.42 5.36
CA LYS A 84 -10.98 -9.46 6.18
C LYS A 84 -10.72 -10.90 5.70
N GLY A 85 -11.05 -11.87 6.56
CA GLY A 85 -11.07 -13.29 6.19
C GLY A 85 -9.71 -13.98 6.09
N PHE A 86 -8.65 -13.39 6.67
CA PHE A 86 -7.35 -14.04 6.78
C PHE A 86 -6.98 -14.23 8.25
N PRO A 87 -6.49 -15.42 8.65
CA PRO A 87 -6.07 -15.65 10.01
C PRO A 87 -4.81 -14.84 10.34
N PRO A 88 -4.60 -14.42 11.60
CA PRO A 88 -3.46 -13.58 11.99
C PRO A 88 -2.11 -14.13 11.52
N ARG A 89 -1.91 -15.46 11.61
CA ARG A 89 -0.69 -16.12 11.13
C ARG A 89 -0.37 -15.84 9.66
N VAL A 90 -1.39 -15.81 8.80
CA VAL A 90 -1.21 -15.53 7.36
C VAL A 90 -0.92 -14.05 7.12
N VAL A 91 -1.55 -13.16 7.87
CA VAL A 91 -1.29 -11.72 7.78
C VAL A 91 0.16 -11.42 8.15
N GLU A 92 0.66 -12.06 9.21
CA GLU A 92 2.04 -11.97 9.66
C GLU A 92 3.03 -12.56 8.66
N GLU A 93 2.73 -13.74 8.11
CA GLU A 93 3.52 -14.37 7.05
C GLU A 93 3.68 -13.44 5.83
N VAL A 94 2.58 -12.83 5.37
CA VAL A 94 2.61 -11.88 4.27
C VAL A 94 3.42 -10.64 4.63
N TRP A 95 3.28 -10.12 5.85
CA TRP A 95 4.11 -9.00 6.29
C TRP A 95 5.60 -9.34 6.23
N SER A 96 6.00 -10.51 6.73
CA SER A 96 7.40 -10.96 6.68
C SER A 96 7.93 -11.06 5.25
N ILE A 97 7.13 -11.57 4.30
CA ILE A 97 7.52 -11.62 2.88
C ILE A 97 7.71 -10.21 2.31
N LEU A 98 6.80 -9.27 2.60
CA LEU A 98 6.93 -7.90 2.11
C LEU A 98 8.13 -7.20 2.74
N GLU A 99 8.39 -7.43 4.01
CA GLU A 99 9.50 -6.83 4.76
C GLU A 99 10.88 -7.21 4.22
N THR A 100 11.05 -8.43 3.67
CA THR A 100 12.32 -8.81 3.02
C THR A 100 12.59 -8.04 1.72
N LEU A 101 11.53 -7.53 1.09
CA LEU A 101 11.59 -6.79 -0.17
C LEU A 101 11.62 -5.27 0.02
N ILE A 102 11.28 -4.78 1.21
CA ILE A 102 11.40 -3.36 1.54
C ILE A 102 12.89 -3.02 1.59
N PRO A 103 13.38 -2.07 0.76
CA PRO A 103 14.77 -1.64 0.83
C PRO A 103 15.05 -1.11 2.22
N LYS A 104 15.96 -1.77 2.94
CA LYS A 104 16.48 -1.23 4.20
C LYS A 104 17.31 -0.02 3.82
N VAL A 105 16.81 1.17 4.16
CA VAL A 105 17.64 2.38 4.06
C VAL A 105 18.77 2.18 5.05
N ASN A 106 19.97 1.86 4.53
CA ASN A 106 21.19 1.91 5.32
C ASN A 106 21.39 3.38 5.72
N ILE A 107 20.97 3.72 6.94
CA ILE A 107 21.41 4.94 7.59
C ILE A 107 22.87 4.66 7.95
N ILE A 108 23.78 5.03 7.07
CA ILE A 108 25.18 5.23 7.45
C ILE A 108 25.15 6.43 8.41
N LEU A 109 25.41 6.16 9.68
CA LEU A 109 25.66 7.18 10.71
C LEU A 109 27.02 7.82 10.48
#